data_AF-A0A7Y7DJJ4-F1
#
_entry.id   AF-A0A7Y7DJJ4-F1
#
_cell.length_a   1.000
_cell.length_b   1.000
_cell.length_c   1.000
_cell.angle_alpha   90.00
_cell.angle_beta   90.00
_cell.angle_gamma   90.00
#
_symmetry.space_group_name_H-M   'P 1'
#
loop_
_entity.id
_entity.type
_entity.pdbx_description
1 polymer ?
#
loop_
_entity_poly.entity_id
_entity_poly.type
_entity_poly.pdbx_seq_one_letter_code
_entity_poly.pdbx_strand_id
1 'polypeptide(L)'
;MKKLAWLLTTIPLYMACTPATDNASQTSQPQDIQASADHIKAGVDYHSFSNPDEVTVTHLDLELTADFSAKVLSGSVTLSYDRKAPDANTLVV
;
A
#
# COMPACT_ATOMS: atom_id res chain seq x y z
N MET A 1 15.97 47.98 56.11
CA MET A 1 15.11 48.99 55.44
C MET A 1 15.53 49.11 53.99
N LYS A 2 14.54 49.19 53.08
CA LYS A 2 14.61 49.29 51.61
C LYS A 2 15.19 48.04 50.91
N LYS A 3 14.33 47.14 50.38
CA LYS A 3 13.53 47.27 49.13
C LYS A 3 14.48 47.39 47.93
N LEU A 4 14.34 46.71 46.80
CA LEU A 4 13.18 46.18 46.11
C LEU A 4 13.82 45.36 44.96
N ALA A 5 13.55 44.06 44.88
CA ALA A 5 12.70 43.48 43.84
C ALA A 5 13.19 43.68 42.40
N TRP A 6 13.30 42.53 41.73
CA TRP A 6 12.93 42.30 40.33
C TRP A 6 13.62 43.14 39.24
N LEU A 7 14.44 42.48 38.42
CA LEU A 7 14.08 42.03 37.07
C LEU A 7 15.30 41.27 36.48
N LEU A 8 15.14 39.97 36.20
CA LEU A 8 15.13 39.43 34.83
C LEU A 8 16.41 39.71 34.02
N THR A 9 17.14 38.66 33.64
CA THR A 9 17.16 38.20 32.23
C THR A 9 18.12 37.01 32.04
N THR A 10 17.53 35.84 31.76
CA THR A 10 17.90 34.89 30.69
C THR A 10 19.37 34.45 30.59
N ILE A 11 19.70 33.31 31.21
CA ILE A 11 20.88 32.50 30.86
C ILE A 11 20.38 31.22 30.16
N PRO A 12 21.03 30.81 29.05
CA PRO A 12 20.33 30.40 27.85
C PRO A 12 19.99 28.90 27.78
N LEU A 13 18.84 28.68 27.17
CA LEU A 13 18.28 27.43 26.69
C LEU A 13 19.13 26.87 25.52
N TYR A 14 20.23 26.18 25.77
CA TYR A 14 21.03 25.54 24.68
C TYR A 14 21.77 24.26 25.08
N MET A 15 21.17 23.37 25.88
CA MET A 15 21.73 22.01 26.10
C MET A 15 20.62 20.95 26.10
N ALA A 16 19.85 20.85 25.01
CA ALA A 16 18.80 19.84 24.86
C ALA A 16 18.80 19.13 23.50
N CYS A 17 19.99 18.96 22.89
CA CYS A 17 20.18 18.05 21.76
C CYS A 17 21.53 17.35 21.88
N THR A 18 21.61 16.41 22.82
CA THR A 18 22.49 15.25 22.66
C THR A 18 21.69 14.17 21.93
N PRO A 19 22.19 13.59 20.82
CA PRO A 19 21.56 12.41 20.25
C PRO A 19 21.62 11.28 21.29
N ALA A 20 20.48 10.63 21.52
CA ALA A 20 20.43 9.41 22.30
C ALA A 20 21.33 8.39 21.61
N THR A 21 22.41 7.99 22.27
CA THR A 21 23.13 6.78 21.90
C THR A 21 22.26 5.62 22.37
N ASP A 22 21.53 5.00 21.45
CA ASP A 22 20.79 3.78 21.70
C ASP A 22 21.78 2.67 22.07
N ASN A 23 22.02 2.54 23.38
CA ASN A 23 22.59 1.35 23.96
C ASN A 23 21.60 0.21 23.72
N ALA A 24 21.96 -0.69 22.82
CA ALA A 24 21.26 -1.94 22.57
C ALA A 24 21.16 -2.74 23.88
N SER A 25 20.05 -2.55 24.59
CA SER A 25 19.60 -3.47 25.61
C SER A 25 18.95 -4.66 24.90
N GLN A 26 19.64 -5.79 24.96
CA GLN A 26 19.13 -7.08 24.54
C GLN A 26 17.88 -7.41 25.36
N THR A 27 16.71 -7.18 24.75
CA THR A 27 15.47 -7.83 25.13
C THR A 27 15.49 -9.23 24.52
N SER A 28 15.31 -10.23 25.36
CA SER A 28 15.19 -11.64 25.03
C SER A 28 14.39 -11.87 23.76
N GLN A 29 15.04 -12.49 22.79
CA GLN A 29 14.55 -12.78 21.46
C GLN A 29 13.31 -13.71 21.54
N PRO A 30 12.14 -13.31 21.01
CA PRO A 30 11.21 -14.28 20.44
C PRO A 30 11.89 -14.82 19.18
N GLN A 31 12.57 -15.95 19.30
CA GLN A 31 12.95 -16.75 18.14
C GLN A 31 11.67 -17.35 17.57
N ASP A 32 11.08 -16.67 16.58
CA ASP A 32 10.93 -17.17 15.20
C ASP A 32 9.83 -16.36 14.47
N ILE A 33 10.11 -15.10 14.13
CA ILE A 33 9.31 -14.28 13.18
C ILE A 33 10.23 -13.79 12.04
N GLN A 34 11.33 -14.51 11.77
CA GLN A 34 12.30 -14.18 10.72
C GLN A 34 12.05 -14.98 9.43
N ALA A 35 10.84 -15.48 9.23
CA ALA A 35 10.41 -16.12 7.99
C ALA A 35 8.97 -15.68 7.72
N SER A 36 8.76 -14.51 7.08
CA SER A 36 7.46 -14.14 6.45
C SER A 36 7.42 -12.77 5.77
N ALA A 37 8.40 -11.86 5.95
CA ALA A 37 8.27 -10.50 5.42
C ALA A 37 8.30 -10.39 3.87
N ASP A 38 8.74 -11.45 3.17
CA ASP A 38 8.84 -11.49 1.70
C ASP A 38 7.64 -12.17 0.99
N HIS A 39 6.60 -12.59 1.72
CA HIS A 39 5.60 -13.48 1.12
C HIS A 39 4.58 -12.78 0.21
N ILE A 40 4.40 -11.46 0.30
CA ILE A 40 3.41 -10.72 -0.49
C ILE A 40 4.12 -9.62 -1.27
N LYS A 41 4.20 -9.80 -2.59
CA LYS A 41 4.78 -8.80 -3.49
C LYS A 41 3.78 -7.66 -3.69
N ALA A 42 4.21 -6.44 -3.40
CA ALA A 42 3.43 -5.24 -3.68
C ALA A 42 3.11 -5.13 -5.18
N GLY A 43 1.86 -4.79 -5.50
CA GLY A 43 1.37 -4.67 -6.88
C GLY A 43 0.91 -5.99 -7.52
N VAL A 44 1.07 -7.13 -6.86
CA VAL A 44 0.52 -8.41 -7.33
C VAL A 44 -0.81 -8.70 -6.64
N ASP A 45 -1.86 -8.92 -7.43
CA ASP A 45 -3.13 -9.43 -6.94
C ASP A 45 -3.15 -10.96 -7.06
N TYR A 46 -2.98 -11.64 -5.92
CA TYR A 46 -2.95 -13.11 -5.85
C TYR A 46 -4.32 -13.78 -6.00
N HIS A 47 -5.40 -13.01 -6.08
CA HIS A 47 -6.75 -13.52 -6.29
C HIS A 47 -7.25 -13.29 -7.72
N SER A 48 -6.42 -12.69 -8.57
CA SER A 48 -6.71 -12.48 -9.98
C SER A 48 -5.90 -13.43 -10.84
N PHE A 49 -6.56 -14.03 -11.82
CA PHE A 49 -5.89 -14.78 -12.89
C PHE A 49 -5.56 -13.91 -14.10
N SER A 50 -6.02 -12.65 -14.13
CA SER A 50 -5.79 -11.77 -15.27
C SER A 50 -4.30 -11.46 -15.44
N ASN A 51 -3.90 -11.04 -16.64
CA ASN A 51 -2.53 -10.63 -16.96
C ASN A 51 -2.39 -9.09 -17.13
N PRO A 52 -2.70 -8.27 -16.09
CA PRO A 52 -2.80 -6.82 -16.22
C PRO A 52 -1.48 -6.11 -16.59
N ASP A 53 -0.34 -6.72 -16.25
CA ASP A 53 1.00 -6.23 -16.58
C ASP A 53 1.31 -6.35 -18.08
N GLU A 54 0.62 -7.26 -18.79
CA GLU A 54 0.81 -7.52 -20.21
C GLU A 54 -0.31 -6.89 -21.06
N VAL A 55 -1.56 -7.02 -20.61
CA VAL A 55 -2.75 -6.51 -21.29
C VAL A 55 -3.72 -5.93 -20.26
N THR A 56 -4.10 -4.66 -20.42
CA THR A 56 -4.99 -3.97 -19.49
C THR A 56 -6.30 -3.59 -20.17
N VAL A 57 -7.43 -4.05 -19.66
CA VAL A 57 -8.76 -3.62 -20.13
C VAL A 57 -8.98 -2.16 -19.75
N THR A 58 -9.43 -1.34 -20.70
CA THR A 58 -9.67 0.10 -20.54
C THR A 58 -11.15 0.46 -20.64
N HIS A 59 -11.97 -0.39 -21.26
CA HIS A 59 -13.42 -0.19 -21.36
C HIS A 59 -14.19 -1.51 -21.49
N LEU A 60 -15.42 -1.50 -20.98
CA LEU A 60 -16.39 -2.59 -21.07
C LEU A 60 -17.68 -2.06 -21.68
N ASP A 61 -18.12 -2.69 -22.76
CA ASP A 61 -19.44 -2.50 -23.34
C ASP A 61 -20.29 -3.75 -23.06
N LEU A 62 -21.40 -3.56 -22.34
CA LEU A 62 -22.21 -4.64 -21.77
C LEU A 62 -23.58 -4.70 -22.45
N GLU A 63 -23.76 -5.70 -23.31
CA GLU A 63 -25.04 -5.99 -23.96
C GLU A 63 -25.66 -7.20 -23.27
N LEU A 64 -26.34 -6.97 -22.14
CA LEU A 64 -26.85 -8.02 -21.26
C LEU A 64 -28.37 -7.93 -21.09
N THR A 65 -29.02 -9.10 -21.04
CA THR A 65 -30.43 -9.28 -20.68
C THR A 65 -30.55 -9.90 -19.30
N ALA A 66 -31.41 -9.33 -18.45
CA ALA A 66 -31.73 -9.87 -17.14
C ALA A 66 -32.93 -10.81 -17.16
N ASP A 67 -32.70 -12.08 -16.86
CA ASP A 67 -33.74 -13.08 -16.62
C ASP A 67 -33.94 -13.26 -15.10
N PHE A 68 -35.03 -12.70 -14.58
CA PHE A 68 -35.36 -12.77 -13.15
C PHE A 68 -35.90 -14.14 -12.72
N SER A 69 -36.49 -14.91 -13.65
CA SER A 69 -36.98 -16.26 -13.34
C SER A 69 -35.81 -17.21 -13.18
N ALA A 70 -34.82 -17.14 -14.07
CA ALA A 70 -33.59 -17.92 -13.99
C ALA A 70 -32.56 -17.34 -13.02
N LYS A 71 -32.68 -16.05 -12.66
CA LYS A 71 -31.69 -15.27 -11.90
C LYS A 71 -30.33 -15.20 -12.60
N VAL A 72 -30.37 -14.93 -13.91
CA VAL A 72 -29.19 -14.92 -14.79
C VAL A 72 -29.12 -13.61 -15.56
N LEU A 73 -27.90 -13.10 -15.74
CA LEU A 73 -27.57 -12.12 -16.78
C LEU A 73 -26.94 -12.87 -17.96
N SER A 74 -27.46 -12.68 -19.16
CA SER A 74 -26.96 -13.34 -20.37
C SER A 74 -26.80 -12.36 -21.51
N GLY A 75 -25.79 -12.57 -22.36
CA GLY A 75 -25.47 -11.67 -23.46
C GLY A 75 -23.98 -11.68 -23.78
N SER A 76 -23.48 -10.55 -24.27
CA SER A 76 -22.08 -10.39 -24.65
C SER A 76 -21.44 -9.19 -23.97
N VAL A 77 -20.13 -9.27 -23.80
CA VAL A 77 -19.29 -8.17 -23.35
C VAL A 77 -18.22 -7.93 -24.38
N THR A 78 -18.08 -6.68 -24.83
CA THR A 78 -16.97 -6.27 -25.69
C THR A 78 -15.90 -5.59 -24.82
N LEU A 79 -14.66 -6.07 -24.91
CA LEU A 79 -13.53 -5.52 -24.16
C LEU A 79 -12.67 -4.64 -25.07
N SER A 80 -12.49 -3.38 -24.67
CA SER A 80 -11.39 -2.56 -25.20
C SER A 80 -10.21 -2.67 -24.26
N TYR A 81 -9.01 -2.86 -24.79
CA TYR A 81 -7.82 -3.06 -23.99
C TYR A 81 -6.58 -2.47 -24.64
N ASP A 82 -5.59 -2.17 -23.79
CA ASP A 82 -4.25 -1.81 -24.20
C ASP A 82 -3.32 -3.01 -24.06
N ARG A 83 -2.57 -3.29 -25.13
CA ARG A 83 -1.40 -4.17 -25.07
C ARG A 83 -0.23 -3.39 -24.46
N LYS A 84 0.20 -3.75 -23.25
CA LYS A 84 1.36 -3.14 -22.58
C LYS A 84 2.67 -3.82 -23.00
N ALA A 85 2.66 -5.14 -23.12
CA ALA A 85 3.78 -5.91 -23.65
C ALA A 85 3.57 -6.22 -25.15
N PRO A 86 4.50 -5.83 -26.06
CA PRO A 86 4.31 -5.97 -27.51
C PRO A 86 4.03 -7.40 -28.00
N ASP A 87 4.49 -8.40 -27.26
CA ASP A 87 4.45 -9.83 -27.56
C ASP A 87 3.30 -10.58 -26.87
N ALA A 88 2.45 -9.90 -26.10
CA ALA A 88 1.40 -10.52 -25.29
C ALA A 88 0.21 -11.10 -26.10
N ASN A 89 0.37 -12.17 -26.86
CA ASN A 89 -0.67 -12.63 -27.80
C ASN A 89 -1.94 -13.23 -27.16
N THR A 90 -2.08 -13.20 -25.83
CA THR A 90 -3.23 -13.72 -25.08
C THR A 90 -3.74 -12.68 -24.08
N LEU A 91 -5.06 -12.58 -23.94
CA LEU A 91 -5.73 -11.86 -22.88
C LEU A 91 -6.36 -12.88 -21.92
N VAL A 92 -6.04 -12.76 -20.62
CA VAL A 92 -6.68 -13.53 -19.54
C VAL A 92 -7.53 -12.55 -18.73
N VAL A 93 -8.81 -12.86 -18.58
CA VAL A 93 -9.81 -12.05 -17.85
C VAL A 93 -10.53 -12.87 -16.80
#